data_AF-A0A1M7J351-F1
#
_entry.id   AF-A0A1M7J351-F1
#
_cell.length_a   1.000
_cell.length_b   1.000
_cell.length_c   1.000
_cell.angle_alpha   90.00
_cell.angle_beta   90.00
_cell.angle_gamma   90.00
#
_symmetry.space_group_name_H-M   'P 1'
#
loop_
_entity.id
_entity.type
_entity.pdbx_description
1 polymer ?
#
loop_
_entity_poly.entity_id
_entity_poly.type
_entity_poly.pdbx_seq_one_letter_code
_entity_poly.pdbx_strand_id
1 'polypeptide(L)'
;MYVAVKGGERAIDNAHAWLAEERRGDLSVAELSVAQIREQLSLAVNRVMVEGSLYDPDLAALAIKQARGDLIEAIFLIRAYRTTLPRFGASRPVDTAQMACDRRISATFKDAPGGQVLGPTFDYTHRLLDFKLAAEGAAPEAPSAAPQDGPVPHITGFLNREGLIQTEAASDDTPPDLTREPMELPAERPLRLQALSRGDEGFVLSLAYSTQRGYARNHAFVGELRIGAVAVEMDIPELGFAIEIGEITLTECETVNQFKGSKTEPPQFTRGYGLVFGQTERKAISMALVDRALRWKELGEDNQGAPAQDEEFVLMHCDNIQATGFLEHIKLPHYVDFQSELELVRKLRREAQDGAGAAPVQEAAE
;
A
#
# COMPACT_ATOMS: atom_id res chain seq x y z
N MET A 1 -33.36 33.51 28.01
CA MET A 1 -33.90 32.22 27.50
C MET A 1 -33.13 31.91 26.23
N TYR A 2 -32.46 30.75 26.17
CA TYR A 2 -31.83 30.29 24.93
C TYR A 2 -32.84 29.43 24.15
N VAL A 3 -32.92 29.63 22.84
CA VAL A 3 -33.77 28.85 21.93
C VAL A 3 -32.87 28.14 20.94
N ALA A 4 -33.04 26.82 20.79
CA ALA A 4 -32.30 26.06 19.79
C ALA A 4 -32.80 26.42 18.38
N VAL A 5 -31.87 26.68 17.47
CA VAL A 5 -32.15 26.94 16.06
C VAL A 5 -31.40 25.93 15.19
N LYS A 6 -31.96 25.58 14.03
CA LYS A 6 -31.27 24.75 13.04
C LYS A 6 -30.16 25.58 12.38
N GLY A 7 -28.96 25.02 12.29
CA GLY A 7 -27.81 25.68 11.65
C GLY A 7 -26.78 24.75 11.02
N GLY A 8 -26.82 23.44 11.29
CA GLY A 8 -25.80 22.48 10.84
C GLY A 8 -25.71 22.36 9.33
N GLU A 9 -26.83 22.09 8.65
CA GLU A 9 -26.88 21.91 7.18
C GLU A 9 -26.31 23.11 6.43
N ARG A 10 -26.80 24.33 6.73
CA ARG A 10 -26.29 25.56 6.11
C ARG A 10 -24.80 25.79 6.38
N ALA A 11 -24.31 25.42 7.57
CA ALA A 11 -22.88 25.54 7.89
C ALA A 11 -22.04 24.57 7.05
N ILE A 12 -22.51 23.34 6.86
CA ILE A 12 -21.87 22.32 6.02
C ILE A 12 -21.84 22.77 4.55
N ASP A 13 -22.96 23.26 4.02
CA ASP A 13 -23.04 23.73 2.62
C ASP A 13 -22.08 24.88 2.35
N ASN A 14 -22.01 25.86 3.26
CA ASN A 14 -21.07 26.98 3.15
C ASN A 14 -19.61 26.50 3.23
N ALA A 15 -19.32 25.54 4.10
CA ALA A 15 -17.98 24.96 4.21
C ALA A 15 -17.58 24.23 2.92
N HIS A 16 -18.50 23.47 2.30
CA HIS A 16 -18.25 22.80 1.02
C HIS A 16 -18.08 23.78 -0.14
N ALA A 17 -18.88 24.85 -0.19
CA ALA A 17 -18.73 25.91 -1.18
C ALA A 17 -17.35 26.58 -1.08
N TRP A 18 -16.92 26.91 0.14
CA TRP A 18 -15.59 27.47 0.38
C TRP A 18 -14.49 26.46 0.03
N LEU A 19 -14.63 25.18 0.40
CA LEU A 19 -13.67 24.14 -0.01
C LEU A 19 -13.55 24.05 -1.54
N ALA A 20 -14.64 24.21 -2.28
CA ALA A 20 -14.62 24.20 -3.75
C ALA A 20 -13.89 25.42 -4.33
N GLU A 21 -14.06 26.60 -3.73
CA GLU A 21 -13.32 27.82 -4.07
C GLU A 21 -11.81 27.63 -3.80
N GLU A 22 -11.45 27.11 -2.63
CA GLU A 22 -10.08 26.82 -2.22
C GLU A 22 -9.43 25.71 -3.07
N ARG A 23 -10.21 24.75 -3.58
CA ARG A 23 -9.74 23.78 -4.57
C ARG A 23 -9.42 24.44 -5.90
N ARG A 24 -10.25 25.40 -6.34
CA ARG A 24 -10.02 26.10 -7.61
C ARG A 24 -8.81 27.02 -7.53
N GLY A 25 -8.59 27.70 -6.41
CA GLY A 25 -7.48 28.64 -6.23
C GLY A 25 -7.58 29.88 -7.12
N ASP A 26 -6.45 30.52 -7.40
CA ASP A 26 -6.39 31.73 -8.23
C ASP A 26 -6.90 31.46 -9.66
N LEU A 27 -7.88 32.26 -10.09
CA LEU A 27 -8.49 32.16 -11.42
C LEU A 27 -7.57 32.66 -12.54
N SER A 28 -6.51 33.39 -12.21
CA SER A 28 -5.46 33.77 -13.16
C SER A 28 -4.61 32.58 -13.61
N VAL A 29 -4.55 31.52 -12.79
CA VAL A 29 -3.88 30.27 -13.09
C VAL A 29 -4.84 29.33 -13.81
N ALA A 30 -4.35 28.70 -14.88
CA ALA A 30 -5.11 27.70 -15.62
C ALA A 30 -5.56 26.56 -14.70
N GLU A 31 -6.82 26.15 -14.83
CA GLU A 31 -7.35 25.04 -14.04
C GLU A 31 -6.64 23.73 -14.40
N LEU A 32 -6.27 22.96 -13.38
CA LEU A 32 -5.68 21.64 -13.55
C LEU A 32 -6.68 20.68 -14.21
N SER A 33 -6.33 20.13 -15.36
CA SER A 33 -7.13 19.11 -16.05
C SER A 33 -6.85 17.72 -15.50
N VAL A 34 -7.82 16.80 -15.63
CA VAL A 34 -7.63 15.38 -15.26
C VAL A 34 -6.50 14.76 -16.09
N ALA A 35 -6.44 15.07 -17.39
CA ALA A 35 -5.39 14.59 -18.28
C ALA A 35 -3.98 15.03 -17.81
N GLN A 36 -3.80 16.28 -17.36
CA GLN A 36 -2.51 16.73 -16.82
C GLN A 36 -2.08 15.90 -15.59
N ILE A 37 -3.00 15.63 -14.66
CA ILE A 37 -2.71 14.81 -13.48
C ILE A 37 -2.35 13.39 -13.89
N ARG A 38 -3.15 12.78 -14.77
CA ARG A 38 -2.94 11.41 -15.27
C ARG A 38 -1.57 11.24 -15.91
N GLU A 39 -1.20 12.14 -16.81
CA GLU A 39 0.04 12.05 -17.59
C GLU A 39 1.29 12.49 -16.82
N GLN A 40 1.19 13.54 -16.00
CA GLN A 40 2.37 14.21 -15.42
C GLN A 40 2.60 13.87 -13.95
N LEU A 41 1.56 13.43 -13.23
CA LEU A 41 1.62 13.01 -11.83
C LEU A 41 1.35 11.51 -11.69
N SER A 42 1.77 10.73 -12.68
CA SER A 42 1.46 9.30 -12.82
C SER A 42 1.83 8.47 -11.59
N LEU A 43 2.91 8.77 -10.87
CA LEU A 43 3.27 8.06 -9.64
C LEU A 43 2.27 8.28 -8.50
N ALA A 44 1.66 9.47 -8.40
CA ALA A 44 0.59 9.74 -7.44
C ALA A 44 -0.69 8.99 -7.84
N VAL A 45 -1.01 8.99 -9.14
CA VAL A 45 -2.13 8.21 -9.71
C VAL A 45 -1.96 6.72 -9.42
N ASN A 46 -0.75 6.18 -9.61
CA ASN A 46 -0.44 4.77 -9.31
C ASN A 46 -0.68 4.46 -7.82
N ARG A 47 -0.21 5.30 -6.90
CA ARG A 47 -0.47 5.10 -5.47
C ARG A 47 -1.97 5.09 -5.15
N VAL A 48 -2.73 6.02 -5.73
CA VAL A 48 -4.19 6.07 -5.55
C VAL A 48 -4.89 4.85 -6.12
N MET A 49 -4.44 4.30 -7.27
CA MET A 49 -4.99 3.05 -7.80
C MET A 49 -4.67 1.84 -6.91
N VAL A 50 -3.42 1.72 -6.44
CA VAL A 50 -2.96 0.61 -5.59
C VAL A 50 -3.73 0.58 -4.28
N GLU A 51 -3.65 1.68 -3.52
CA GLU A 51 -4.29 1.78 -2.22
C GLU A 51 -5.80 1.95 -2.38
N GLY A 52 -6.32 2.51 -3.48
CA GLY A 52 -7.77 2.54 -3.77
C GLY A 52 -8.36 1.18 -4.18
N SER A 53 -7.53 0.23 -4.60
CA SER A 53 -7.94 -1.10 -5.12
C SER A 53 -8.80 -1.04 -6.38
N LEU A 54 -8.53 -0.07 -7.26
CA LEU A 54 -9.22 0.09 -8.54
C LEU A 54 -8.20 0.55 -9.58
N TYR A 55 -8.01 -0.24 -10.62
CA TYR A 55 -7.16 0.13 -11.75
C TYR A 55 -7.96 0.96 -12.74
N ASP A 56 -7.90 2.28 -12.59
CA ASP A 56 -8.47 3.26 -13.53
C ASP A 56 -7.70 4.59 -13.37
N PRO A 57 -6.75 4.89 -14.28
CA PRO A 57 -5.93 6.10 -14.18
C PRO A 57 -6.74 7.41 -14.26
N ASP A 58 -7.86 7.42 -15.01
CA ASP A 58 -8.70 8.60 -15.18
C ASP A 58 -9.49 8.90 -13.90
N LEU A 59 -10.08 7.87 -13.28
CA LEU A 59 -10.77 8.02 -12.00
C LEU A 59 -9.79 8.39 -10.89
N ALA A 60 -8.61 7.76 -10.82
CA ALA A 60 -7.60 8.11 -9.82
C ALA A 60 -7.12 9.56 -9.98
N ALA A 61 -6.90 10.03 -11.21
CA ALA A 61 -6.58 11.42 -11.49
C ALA A 61 -7.72 12.39 -11.11
N LEU A 62 -8.98 12.01 -11.37
CA LEU A 62 -10.15 12.77 -10.95
C LEU A 62 -10.25 12.86 -9.42
N ALA A 63 -10.02 11.76 -8.70
CA ALA A 63 -10.02 11.71 -7.25
C ALA A 63 -8.93 12.62 -6.66
N ILE A 64 -7.72 12.60 -7.23
CA ILE A 64 -6.63 13.52 -6.84
C ILE A 64 -7.04 14.97 -7.05
N LYS A 65 -7.66 15.30 -8.20
CA LYS A 65 -8.17 16.65 -8.46
C LYS A 65 -9.22 17.06 -7.42
N GLN A 66 -10.17 16.18 -7.14
CA GLN A 66 -11.26 16.42 -6.21
C GLN A 66 -10.74 16.65 -4.78
N ALA A 67 -9.75 15.85 -4.36
CA ALA A 67 -9.10 15.89 -3.06
C ALA A 67 -8.01 16.97 -2.93
N ARG A 68 -7.83 17.85 -3.91
CA ARG A 68 -6.80 18.92 -3.90
C ARG A 68 -5.37 18.38 -3.73
N GLY A 69 -5.11 17.16 -4.22
CA GLY A 69 -3.82 16.49 -4.05
C GLY A 69 -3.62 15.75 -2.73
N ASP A 70 -4.59 15.74 -1.82
CA ASP A 70 -4.58 14.84 -0.67
C ASP A 70 -4.79 13.40 -1.16
N LEU A 71 -3.73 12.59 -1.11
CA LEU A 71 -3.76 11.23 -1.64
C LEU A 71 -4.60 10.29 -0.77
N ILE A 72 -4.66 10.50 0.55
CA ILE A 72 -5.45 9.65 1.44
C ILE A 72 -6.94 9.86 1.17
N GLU A 73 -7.35 11.11 1.03
CA GLU A 73 -8.73 11.44 0.63
C GLU A 73 -9.04 10.94 -0.79
N ALA A 74 -8.11 11.07 -1.74
CA ALA A 74 -8.28 10.52 -3.09
C ALA A 74 -8.44 8.98 -3.08
N ILE A 75 -7.63 8.27 -2.29
CA ILE A 75 -7.75 6.82 -2.07
C ILE A 75 -9.11 6.48 -1.49
N PHE A 76 -9.59 7.25 -0.51
CA PHE A 76 -10.89 7.02 0.09
C PHE A 76 -12.03 7.22 -0.92
N LEU A 77 -11.98 8.28 -1.74
CA LEU A 77 -12.93 8.52 -2.84
C LEU A 77 -12.98 7.35 -3.82
N ILE A 78 -11.83 6.83 -4.24
CA ILE A 78 -11.76 5.65 -5.12
C ILE A 78 -12.36 4.42 -4.46
N ARG A 79 -12.01 4.16 -3.20
CA ARG A 79 -12.52 3.00 -2.48
C ARG A 79 -14.03 3.08 -2.27
N ALA A 80 -14.55 4.27 -1.96
CA ALA A 80 -15.98 4.52 -1.83
C ALA A 80 -16.67 4.30 -3.19
N TYR A 81 -16.14 4.88 -4.27
CA TYR A 81 -16.69 4.69 -5.62
C TYR A 81 -16.72 3.22 -6.05
N ARG A 82 -15.67 2.45 -5.74
CA ARG A 82 -15.62 1.00 -6.00
C ARG A 82 -16.81 0.24 -5.41
N THR A 83 -17.35 0.66 -4.26
CA THR A 83 -18.53 0.00 -3.66
C THR A 83 -19.82 0.22 -4.44
N THR A 84 -19.86 1.22 -5.33
CA THR A 84 -21.00 1.52 -6.20
C THR A 84 -20.98 0.72 -7.51
N LEU A 85 -19.85 0.08 -7.83
CA LEU A 85 -19.65 -0.63 -9.10
C LEU A 85 -20.13 -2.09 -9.01
N PRO A 86 -20.81 -2.60 -10.05
CA PRO A 86 -21.11 -4.03 -10.13
C PRO A 86 -19.84 -4.85 -10.36
N ARG A 87 -19.77 -6.03 -9.74
CA ARG A 87 -18.71 -7.02 -10.01
C ARG A 87 -19.19 -7.98 -11.09
N PHE A 88 -18.68 -7.84 -12.31
CA PHE A 88 -19.05 -8.70 -13.43
C PHE A 88 -18.43 -10.11 -13.35
N GLY A 89 -17.28 -10.26 -12.68
CA GLY A 89 -16.63 -11.54 -12.50
C GLY A 89 -15.23 -11.42 -11.90
N ALA A 90 -14.39 -12.42 -12.17
CA ALA A 90 -12.98 -12.43 -11.84
C ALA A 90 -12.18 -12.71 -13.13
N SER A 91 -11.00 -12.10 -13.25
CA SER A 91 -10.05 -12.47 -14.29
C SER A 91 -9.45 -13.84 -13.98
N ARG A 92 -8.82 -14.45 -14.98
CA ARG A 92 -7.77 -15.44 -14.73
C ARG A 92 -6.61 -14.80 -13.95
N PRO A 93 -5.81 -15.60 -13.23
CA PRO A 93 -4.57 -15.11 -12.66
C PRO A 93 -3.70 -14.45 -13.74
N VAL A 94 -3.16 -13.28 -13.45
CA VAL A 94 -2.26 -12.57 -14.39
C VAL A 94 -0.94 -13.34 -14.52
N ASP A 95 -0.45 -13.50 -15.76
CA ASP A 95 0.82 -14.17 -16.03
C ASP A 95 1.97 -13.16 -16.14
N THR A 96 2.62 -12.85 -15.02
CA THR A 96 3.75 -11.92 -14.96
C THR A 96 5.00 -12.44 -15.70
N ALA A 97 5.04 -13.71 -16.09
CA ALA A 97 6.12 -14.25 -16.92
C ALA A 97 6.03 -13.76 -18.38
N GLN A 98 4.82 -13.35 -18.83
CA GLN A 98 4.57 -12.77 -20.15
C GLN A 98 4.54 -11.23 -20.13
N MET A 99 4.95 -10.61 -19.02
CA MET A 99 4.95 -9.15 -18.87
C MET A 99 5.81 -8.48 -19.94
N ALA A 100 5.23 -7.53 -20.67
CA ALA A 100 5.96 -6.62 -21.54
C ALA A 100 6.72 -5.60 -20.67
N CYS A 101 7.94 -5.97 -20.29
CA CYS A 101 8.71 -5.24 -19.27
C CYS A 101 9.32 -3.94 -19.82
N ASP A 102 8.95 -2.81 -19.21
CA ASP A 102 9.62 -1.51 -19.39
C ASP A 102 10.85 -1.37 -18.47
N ARG A 103 10.81 -2.07 -17.33
CA ARG A 103 11.88 -2.11 -16.33
C ARG A 103 12.00 -3.52 -15.77
N ARG A 104 13.24 -3.99 -15.61
CA ARG A 104 13.58 -5.27 -15.00
C ARG A 104 14.99 -5.22 -14.43
N ILE A 105 15.10 -5.39 -13.11
CA ILE A 105 16.40 -5.41 -12.44
C ILE A 105 16.52 -6.59 -11.47
N SER A 106 17.77 -6.97 -11.18
CA SER A 106 18.12 -7.95 -10.16
C SER A 106 19.38 -7.55 -9.42
N ALA A 107 19.36 -7.70 -8.09
CA ALA A 107 20.52 -7.51 -7.25
C ALA A 107 21.29 -8.82 -6.99
N THR A 108 20.76 -9.97 -7.39
CA THR A 108 21.36 -11.29 -7.12
C THR A 108 22.15 -11.85 -8.30
N PHE A 109 21.94 -11.34 -9.52
CA PHE A 109 22.69 -11.72 -10.71
C PHE A 109 23.19 -10.48 -11.45
N LYS A 110 24.46 -10.49 -11.85
CA LYS A 110 25.04 -9.42 -12.68
C LYS A 110 24.37 -9.38 -14.06
N ASP A 111 24.29 -10.54 -14.70
CA ASP A 111 23.68 -10.74 -16.02
C ASP A 111 22.65 -11.87 -15.92
N ALA A 112 21.49 -11.69 -16.56
CA ALA A 112 20.43 -12.68 -16.64
C ALA A 112 19.86 -12.70 -18.08
N PRO A 113 19.25 -13.80 -18.55
CA PRO A 113 18.48 -13.79 -19.79
C PRO A 113 17.45 -12.64 -19.78
N GLY A 114 17.35 -11.90 -20.88
CA GLY A 114 16.60 -10.63 -20.96
C GLY A 114 17.34 -9.39 -20.45
N GLY A 115 18.55 -9.54 -19.89
CA GLY A 115 19.39 -8.42 -19.44
C GLY A 115 18.85 -7.67 -18.20
N GLN A 116 19.59 -6.63 -17.82
CA GLN A 116 19.18 -5.65 -16.80
C GLN A 116 18.60 -4.42 -17.55
N VAL A 117 17.30 -4.20 -17.42
CA VAL A 117 16.58 -3.08 -18.07
C VAL A 117 16.23 -2.06 -17.00
N LEU A 118 16.95 -0.93 -16.96
CA LEU A 118 16.72 0.09 -15.94
C LEU A 118 15.37 0.81 -16.11
N GLY A 119 14.87 0.95 -17.34
CA GLY A 119 13.62 1.66 -17.62
C GLY A 119 13.60 3.11 -17.11
N PRO A 120 12.42 3.75 -17.10
CA PRO A 120 12.25 5.08 -16.50
C PRO A 120 12.38 4.98 -14.97
N THR A 121 13.40 5.62 -14.38
CA THR A 121 13.64 5.51 -12.93
C THR A 121 14.29 6.77 -12.35
N PHE A 122 14.02 7.02 -11.06
CA PHE A 122 14.75 8.00 -10.26
C PHE A 122 16.05 7.44 -9.65
N ASP A 123 16.30 6.14 -9.81
CA ASP A 123 17.56 5.55 -9.41
C ASP A 123 18.72 6.26 -10.12
N TYR A 124 19.83 6.43 -9.40
CA TYR A 124 21.05 7.09 -9.91
C TYR A 124 20.92 8.60 -10.24
N THR A 125 19.75 9.22 -10.07
CA THR A 125 19.61 10.68 -10.21
C THR A 125 20.28 11.43 -9.06
N HIS A 126 20.73 12.66 -9.30
CA HIS A 126 21.13 13.57 -8.22
C HIS A 126 19.89 14.28 -7.66
N ARG A 127 19.70 14.25 -6.34
CA ARG A 127 18.51 14.79 -5.66
C ARG A 127 18.62 16.30 -5.47
N LEU A 128 18.68 17.02 -6.59
CA LEU A 128 18.73 18.47 -6.66
C LEU A 128 17.45 18.96 -7.33
N LEU A 129 16.87 20.06 -6.82
CA LEU A 129 15.71 20.68 -7.46
C LEU A 129 16.11 21.19 -8.84
N ASP A 130 15.39 20.74 -9.88
CA ASP A 130 15.60 21.20 -11.24
C ASP A 130 14.77 22.46 -11.52
N PHE A 131 15.39 23.63 -11.31
CA PHE A 131 14.75 24.92 -11.57
C PHE A 131 14.41 25.15 -13.06
N LYS A 132 14.92 24.33 -13.99
CA LYS A 132 14.52 24.42 -15.41
C LYS A 132 13.07 24.05 -15.62
N LEU A 133 12.51 23.16 -14.79
CA LEU A 133 11.09 22.76 -14.85
C LEU A 133 10.13 23.89 -14.44
N ALA A 134 10.63 24.99 -13.85
CA ALA A 134 9.83 26.18 -13.59
C ALA A 134 9.66 27.07 -14.84
N ALA A 135 10.40 26.79 -15.92
CA ALA A 135 10.22 27.42 -17.22
C ALA A 135 9.51 26.45 -18.18
N GLU A 136 8.70 26.99 -19.09
CA GLU A 136 8.10 26.19 -20.15
C GLU A 136 9.18 25.73 -21.15
N GLY A 137 9.25 24.42 -21.40
CA GLY A 137 10.23 23.83 -22.31
C GLY A 137 9.84 22.43 -22.75
N ALA A 138 10.28 22.04 -23.95
CA ALA A 138 10.06 20.69 -24.46
C ALA A 138 10.95 19.67 -23.73
N ALA A 139 10.38 18.50 -23.40
CA ALA A 139 11.17 17.39 -22.89
C ALA A 139 12.16 16.90 -23.96
N PRO A 140 13.38 16.47 -23.58
CA PRO A 140 14.30 15.86 -24.52
C PRO A 140 13.73 14.52 -25.03
N GLU A 141 13.94 14.25 -26.32
CA GLU A 141 13.61 12.95 -26.90
C GLU A 141 14.58 11.88 -26.39
N ALA A 142 14.05 10.78 -25.87
CA ALA A 142 14.86 9.67 -25.41
C ALA A 142 15.43 8.88 -26.60
N PRO A 143 16.74 8.53 -26.60
CA PRO A 143 17.30 7.65 -27.62
C PRO A 143 16.55 6.32 -27.69
N SER A 144 16.29 5.86 -28.91
CA SER A 144 15.64 4.57 -29.17
C SER A 144 16.66 3.48 -29.47
N ALA A 145 16.37 2.25 -29.05
CA ALA A 145 17.15 1.05 -29.38
C ALA A 145 16.25 -0.01 -30.00
N ALA A 146 16.85 -0.97 -30.71
CA ALA A 146 16.12 -2.14 -31.17
C ALA A 146 15.61 -2.95 -29.95
N PRO A 147 14.38 -3.49 -30.00
CA PRO A 147 13.88 -4.33 -28.93
C PRO A 147 14.76 -5.56 -28.76
N GLN A 148 14.91 -6.01 -27.52
CA GLN A 148 15.64 -7.23 -27.23
C GLN A 148 14.69 -8.42 -27.39
N ASP A 149 14.95 -9.24 -28.41
CA ASP A 149 14.16 -10.44 -28.67
C ASP A 149 14.52 -11.58 -27.70
N GLY A 150 13.51 -12.37 -27.35
CA GLY A 150 13.67 -13.60 -26.57
C GLY A 150 12.94 -13.58 -25.22
N PRO A 151 12.88 -14.73 -24.54
CA PRO A 151 12.15 -14.85 -23.29
C PRO A 151 12.83 -14.07 -22.16
N VAL A 152 12.03 -13.49 -21.27
CA VAL A 152 12.45 -12.79 -20.06
C VAL A 152 12.02 -13.60 -18.83
N PRO A 153 12.65 -14.76 -18.56
CA PRO A 153 12.24 -15.64 -17.48
C PRO A 153 12.48 -15.00 -16.11
N HIS A 154 11.67 -15.40 -15.12
CA HIS A 154 11.94 -15.07 -13.72
C HIS A 154 13.30 -15.57 -13.25
N ILE A 155 14.02 -14.70 -12.57
CA ILE A 155 15.37 -14.93 -12.06
C ILE A 155 15.36 -15.98 -10.95
N THR A 156 14.29 -15.98 -10.17
CA THR A 156 14.03 -16.99 -9.14
C THR A 156 13.80 -18.38 -9.75
N GLY A 157 13.36 -18.46 -11.01
CA GLY A 157 13.28 -19.71 -11.78
C GLY A 157 14.62 -20.43 -11.94
N PHE A 158 15.74 -19.69 -12.01
CA PHE A 158 17.08 -20.30 -12.06
C PHE A 158 17.44 -20.96 -10.74
N LEU A 159 17.16 -20.28 -9.62
CA LEU A 159 17.39 -20.83 -8.27
C LEU A 159 16.50 -22.04 -7.98
N ASN A 160 15.24 -22.01 -8.42
CA ASN A 160 14.30 -23.12 -8.27
C ASN A 160 14.78 -24.41 -8.97
N ARG A 161 15.37 -24.30 -10.17
CA ARG A 161 15.88 -25.48 -10.90
C ARG A 161 16.99 -26.23 -10.16
N GLU A 162 17.72 -25.54 -9.30
CA GLU A 162 18.78 -26.10 -8.46
C GLU A 162 18.29 -26.45 -7.04
N GLY A 163 17.01 -26.22 -6.73
CA GLY A 163 16.46 -26.42 -5.39
C GLY A 163 17.04 -25.45 -4.35
N LEU A 164 17.53 -24.28 -4.79
CA LEU A 164 18.20 -23.30 -3.92
C LEU A 164 17.23 -22.31 -3.26
N ILE A 165 15.98 -22.26 -3.69
CA ILE A 165 14.94 -21.39 -3.13
C ILE A 165 13.65 -22.18 -2.98
N GLN A 166 12.87 -21.83 -1.95
CA GLN A 166 11.53 -22.36 -1.73
C GLN A 166 10.67 -22.21 -2.99
N THR A 167 10.09 -23.32 -3.45
CA THR A 167 9.10 -23.33 -4.52
C THR A 167 7.72 -22.96 -3.98
N GLU A 168 6.97 -22.15 -4.72
CA GLU A 168 5.57 -21.84 -4.42
C GLU A 168 4.68 -22.88 -5.09
N ALA A 169 3.72 -23.43 -4.35
CA ALA A 169 2.76 -24.39 -4.90
C ALA A 169 1.67 -23.66 -5.68
N ALA A 170 1.47 -24.05 -6.94
CA ALA A 170 0.29 -23.63 -7.69
C ALA A 170 -0.97 -24.20 -7.02
N SER A 171 -2.01 -23.38 -6.92
CA SER A 171 -3.33 -23.81 -6.50
C SER A 171 -4.38 -23.19 -7.42
N ASP A 172 -5.38 -23.99 -7.78
CA ASP A 172 -6.59 -23.54 -8.48
C ASP A 172 -7.71 -23.14 -7.50
N ASP A 173 -7.43 -23.19 -6.19
CA ASP A 173 -8.38 -22.79 -5.16
C ASP A 173 -8.70 -21.29 -5.28
N THR A 174 -9.96 -20.95 -5.07
CA THR A 174 -10.38 -19.55 -5.02
C THR A 174 -9.80 -18.89 -3.76
N PRO A 175 -9.00 -17.82 -3.87
CA PRO A 175 -8.43 -17.17 -2.70
C PRO A 175 -9.53 -16.49 -1.87
N PRO A 176 -9.37 -16.39 -0.53
CA PRO A 176 -10.25 -15.60 0.31
C PRO A 176 -10.23 -14.12 -0.10
N ASP A 177 -11.33 -13.42 0.14
CA ASP A 177 -11.53 -12.03 -0.31
C ASP A 177 -11.96 -11.12 0.84
N LEU A 178 -11.03 -10.32 1.36
CA LEU A 178 -11.28 -9.36 2.45
C LEU A 178 -12.32 -8.29 2.09
N THR A 179 -12.67 -8.14 0.81
CA THR A 179 -13.70 -7.19 0.37
C THR A 179 -15.11 -7.79 0.45
N ARG A 180 -15.23 -9.08 0.74
CA ARG A 180 -16.49 -9.81 0.88
C ARG A 180 -16.70 -10.33 2.30
N GLU A 181 -15.63 -10.81 2.91
CA GLU A 181 -15.65 -11.41 4.25
C GLU A 181 -14.70 -10.63 5.17
N PRO A 182 -15.12 -10.31 6.42
CA PRO A 182 -14.23 -9.73 7.40
C PRO A 182 -13.00 -10.61 7.63
N MET A 183 -11.84 -9.99 7.86
CA MET A 183 -10.61 -10.73 8.13
C MET A 183 -10.65 -11.39 9.51
N GLU A 184 -10.38 -12.68 9.55
CA GLU A 184 -10.13 -13.44 10.79
C GLU A 184 -8.62 -13.72 10.93
N LEU A 185 -8.13 -13.73 12.17
CA LEU A 185 -6.72 -13.95 12.49
C LEU A 185 -6.54 -15.31 13.20
N PRO A 186 -5.47 -16.07 12.87
CA PRO A 186 -4.46 -15.78 11.85
C PRO A 186 -5.01 -15.91 10.43
N ALA A 187 -4.63 -14.97 9.57
CA ALA A 187 -5.00 -14.90 8.17
C ALA A 187 -4.05 -15.74 7.31
N GLU A 188 -4.59 -16.38 6.28
CA GLU A 188 -3.78 -17.08 5.28
C GLU A 188 -3.02 -16.10 4.37
N ARG A 189 -1.90 -16.56 3.80
CA ARG A 189 -1.01 -15.72 2.99
C ARG A 189 -1.72 -14.95 1.86
N PRO A 190 -2.69 -15.52 1.11
CA PRO A 190 -3.42 -14.76 0.08
C PRO A 190 -4.13 -13.53 0.65
N LEU A 191 -4.76 -13.67 1.83
CA LEU A 191 -5.47 -12.58 2.49
C LEU A 191 -4.50 -11.53 3.04
N ARG A 192 -3.35 -11.96 3.57
CA ARG A 192 -2.28 -11.05 4.00
C ARG A 192 -1.72 -10.25 2.83
N LEU A 193 -1.46 -10.88 1.68
CA LEU A 193 -1.01 -10.19 0.47
C LEU A 193 -2.06 -9.23 -0.07
N GLN A 194 -3.35 -9.60 -0.04
CA GLN A 194 -4.45 -8.72 -0.43
C GLN A 194 -4.51 -7.49 0.48
N ALA A 195 -4.34 -7.65 1.79
CA ALA A 195 -4.28 -6.54 2.74
C ALA A 195 -3.04 -5.65 2.53
N LEU A 196 -1.85 -6.23 2.38
CA LEU A 196 -0.62 -5.48 2.14
C LEU A 196 -0.64 -4.68 0.83
N SER A 197 -1.23 -5.24 -0.23
CA SER A 197 -1.44 -4.50 -1.49
C SER A 197 -2.26 -3.23 -1.27
N ARG A 198 -3.26 -3.31 -0.37
CA ARG A 198 -4.17 -2.21 -0.03
C ARG A 198 -3.66 -1.26 1.06
N GLY A 199 -2.66 -1.69 1.81
CA GLY A 199 -2.15 -0.96 2.96
C GLY A 199 -1.42 0.33 2.56
N ASP A 200 -1.32 1.26 3.50
CA ASP A 200 -0.59 2.50 3.37
C ASP A 200 0.88 2.24 3.04
N GLU A 201 1.36 2.87 1.98
CA GLU A 201 2.74 2.70 1.54
C GLU A 201 3.77 3.14 2.58
N GLY A 202 3.50 4.20 3.35
CA GLY A 202 4.41 4.69 4.40
C GLY A 202 4.50 3.74 5.59
N PHE A 203 3.36 3.20 6.03
CA PHE A 203 3.30 2.20 7.09
C PHE A 203 4.03 0.91 6.71
N VAL A 204 3.71 0.33 5.56
CA VAL A 204 4.34 -0.92 5.07
C VAL A 204 5.83 -0.71 4.84
N LEU A 205 6.24 0.44 4.29
CA LEU A 205 7.65 0.83 4.17
C LEU A 205 8.36 0.88 5.52
N SER A 206 7.74 1.47 6.54
CA SER A 206 8.34 1.62 7.86
C SER A 206 8.54 0.27 8.54
N LEU A 207 7.56 -0.64 8.41
CA LEU A 207 7.68 -2.02 8.86
C LEU A 207 8.81 -2.74 8.13
N ALA A 208 8.84 -2.68 6.80
CA ALA A 208 9.89 -3.27 5.98
C ALA A 208 11.29 -2.75 6.39
N TYR A 209 11.45 -1.44 6.55
CA TYR A 209 12.69 -0.81 7.00
C TYR A 209 13.10 -1.27 8.40
N SER A 210 12.14 -1.48 9.32
CA SER A 210 12.44 -2.01 10.66
C SER A 210 13.10 -3.40 10.61
N THR A 211 12.66 -4.27 9.69
CA THR A 211 13.27 -5.60 9.49
C THR A 211 14.71 -5.51 9.00
N GLN A 212 14.99 -4.55 8.11
CA GLN A 212 16.34 -4.28 7.62
C GLN A 212 17.25 -3.72 8.72
N ARG A 213 16.67 -3.02 9.70
CA ARG A 213 17.37 -2.48 10.88
C ARG A 213 17.57 -3.48 12.01
N GLY A 214 17.06 -4.70 11.89
CA GLY A 214 17.30 -5.81 12.82
C GLY A 214 16.08 -6.30 13.59
N TYR A 215 14.92 -5.64 13.49
CA TYR A 215 13.69 -6.09 14.14
C TYR A 215 13.09 -7.25 13.34
N ALA A 216 13.35 -8.49 13.76
CA ALA A 216 13.07 -9.70 12.97
C ALA A 216 13.80 -9.71 11.63
N ARG A 217 15.14 -9.65 11.69
CA ARG A 217 16.01 -9.62 10.51
C ARG A 217 15.81 -10.86 9.62
N ASN A 218 15.48 -10.63 8.36
CA ASN A 218 15.29 -11.66 7.32
C ASN A 218 16.27 -11.54 6.12
N HIS A 219 17.31 -10.69 6.25
CA HIS A 219 18.38 -10.36 5.28
C HIS A 219 17.99 -10.60 3.81
N ALA A 220 17.27 -9.61 3.27
CA ALA A 220 16.68 -9.69 1.95
C ALA A 220 17.58 -9.15 0.84
N PHE A 221 17.53 -9.80 -0.31
CA PHE A 221 18.01 -9.30 -1.59
C PHE A 221 16.82 -9.15 -2.54
N VAL A 222 16.84 -8.13 -3.40
CA VAL A 222 15.90 -8.06 -4.52
C VAL A 222 16.34 -9.10 -5.55
N GLY A 223 15.66 -10.25 -5.55
CA GLY A 223 15.89 -11.29 -6.54
C GLY A 223 15.50 -10.81 -7.92
N GLU A 224 14.32 -10.21 -8.00
CA GLU A 224 13.86 -9.53 -9.20
C GLU A 224 12.85 -8.43 -8.87
N LEU A 225 12.92 -7.35 -9.63
CA LEU A 225 11.91 -6.30 -9.69
C LEU A 225 11.61 -6.05 -11.16
N ARG A 226 10.36 -6.21 -11.58
CA ARG A 226 9.93 -5.96 -12.95
C ARG A 226 8.67 -5.10 -12.99
N ILE A 227 8.57 -4.28 -14.03
CA ILE A 227 7.45 -3.37 -14.29
C ILE A 227 7.10 -3.46 -15.76
N GLY A 228 5.82 -3.60 -16.05
CA GLY A 228 5.36 -3.69 -17.42
C GLY A 228 3.88 -3.99 -17.55
N ALA A 229 3.41 -4.01 -18.79
CA ALA A 229 2.04 -4.36 -19.12
C ALA A 229 1.82 -5.88 -19.08
N VAL A 230 0.68 -6.30 -18.55
CA VAL A 230 0.24 -7.69 -18.49
C VAL A 230 -1.21 -7.78 -18.95
N ALA A 231 -1.52 -8.76 -19.79
CA ALA A 231 -2.87 -9.02 -20.25
C ALA A 231 -3.76 -9.47 -19.09
N VAL A 232 -5.00 -8.96 -19.07
CA VAL A 232 -6.06 -9.42 -18.19
C VAL A 232 -7.05 -10.19 -19.02
N GLU A 233 -7.20 -11.48 -18.70
CA GLU A 233 -8.13 -12.37 -19.39
C GLU A 233 -9.29 -12.73 -18.48
N MET A 234 -10.48 -12.93 -19.06
CA MET A 234 -11.64 -13.40 -18.33
C MET A 234 -12.36 -14.48 -19.14
N ASP A 235 -12.75 -15.57 -18.46
CA ASP A 235 -13.66 -16.57 -19.01
C ASP A 235 -15.07 -15.97 -19.14
N ILE A 236 -15.57 -15.90 -20.37
CA ILE A 236 -16.93 -15.44 -20.66
C ILE A 236 -17.80 -16.67 -20.93
N PRO A 237 -18.75 -17.02 -20.03
CA PRO A 237 -19.56 -18.23 -20.16
C PRO A 237 -20.26 -18.36 -21.52
N GLU A 238 -20.70 -17.24 -22.09
CA GLU A 238 -21.38 -17.17 -23.38
C GLU A 238 -20.45 -17.49 -24.56
N LEU A 239 -19.14 -17.30 -24.42
CA LEU A 239 -18.14 -17.59 -25.44
C LEU A 239 -17.52 -18.98 -25.27
N GLY A 240 -17.45 -19.49 -24.04
CA GLY A 240 -16.87 -20.80 -23.72
C GLY A 240 -15.34 -20.86 -23.74
N PHE A 241 -14.67 -19.70 -23.83
CA PHE A 241 -13.22 -19.54 -23.72
C PHE A 241 -12.91 -18.16 -23.10
N ALA A 242 -11.67 -17.97 -22.64
CA ALA A 242 -11.24 -16.67 -22.14
C ALA A 242 -10.86 -15.71 -23.26
N ILE A 243 -11.21 -14.45 -23.05
CA ILE A 243 -10.80 -13.35 -23.91
C ILE A 243 -9.93 -12.37 -23.10
N GLU A 244 -8.98 -11.74 -23.78
CA GLU A 244 -8.29 -10.57 -23.26
C GLU A 244 -9.28 -9.40 -23.20
N ILE A 245 -9.50 -8.88 -21.98
CA ILE A 245 -10.41 -7.75 -21.73
C ILE A 245 -9.67 -6.41 -21.58
N GLY A 246 -8.33 -6.46 -21.55
CA GLY A 246 -7.46 -5.29 -21.49
C GLY A 246 -6.09 -5.64 -20.94
N GLU A 247 -5.30 -4.60 -20.71
CA GLU A 247 -3.97 -4.69 -20.12
C GLU A 247 -3.88 -3.82 -18.87
N ILE A 248 -3.04 -4.25 -17.92
CA ILE A 248 -2.71 -3.47 -16.74
C ILE A 248 -1.21 -3.41 -16.56
N THR A 249 -0.71 -2.25 -16.13
CA THR A 249 0.69 -2.12 -15.71
C THR A 249 0.82 -2.60 -14.28
N LEU A 250 1.75 -3.52 -14.05
CA LEU A 250 2.07 -4.06 -12.73
C LEU A 250 3.55 -3.87 -12.41
N THR A 251 3.84 -3.66 -11.13
CA THR A 251 5.17 -3.87 -10.55
C THR A 251 5.15 -5.15 -9.73
N GLU A 252 6.01 -6.10 -10.08
CA GLU A 252 6.24 -7.35 -9.34
C GLU A 252 7.62 -7.30 -8.68
N CYS A 253 7.69 -7.68 -7.41
CA CYS A 253 8.93 -7.81 -6.66
C CYS A 253 9.00 -9.17 -5.97
N GLU A 254 10.08 -9.91 -6.26
CA GLU A 254 10.43 -11.13 -5.56
C GLU A 254 11.73 -10.91 -4.77
N THR A 255 11.67 -11.14 -3.46
CA THR A 255 12.88 -11.09 -2.61
C THR A 255 13.43 -12.49 -2.37
N VAL A 256 14.76 -12.58 -2.28
CA VAL A 256 15.48 -13.76 -1.80
C VAL A 256 15.92 -13.46 -0.37
N ASN A 257 15.53 -14.31 0.57
CA ASN A 257 15.76 -14.11 2.00
C ASN A 257 16.59 -15.25 2.57
N GLN A 258 17.34 -14.95 3.64
CA GLN A 258 18.32 -15.86 4.21
C GLN A 258 17.72 -17.24 4.52
N PHE A 259 18.54 -18.26 4.28
CA PHE A 259 18.15 -19.66 4.26
C PHE A 259 17.85 -20.20 5.66
N LYS A 260 16.93 -21.17 5.71
CA LYS A 260 16.76 -22.07 6.85
C LYS A 260 16.59 -23.48 6.31
N GLY A 261 17.45 -24.40 6.74
CA GLY A 261 17.26 -25.83 6.51
C GLY A 261 16.50 -26.44 7.69
N SER A 262 15.80 -27.53 7.46
CA SER A 262 15.18 -28.32 8.52
C SER A 262 15.85 -29.69 8.62
N LYS A 263 15.38 -30.56 9.52
CA LYS A 263 15.82 -31.97 9.54
C LYS A 263 15.34 -32.75 8.30
N THR A 264 14.32 -32.24 7.60
CA THR A 264 13.65 -32.90 6.47
C THR A 264 13.90 -32.22 5.13
N GLU A 265 14.30 -30.94 5.12
CA GLU A 265 14.55 -30.18 3.90
C GLU A 265 15.98 -29.63 3.87
N PRO A 266 16.67 -29.71 2.70
CA PRO A 266 17.98 -29.10 2.53
C PRO A 266 17.90 -27.58 2.74
N PRO A 267 18.99 -26.94 3.20
CA PRO A 267 19.03 -25.49 3.34
C PRO A 267 18.73 -24.81 1.99
N GLN A 268 17.65 -24.05 1.95
CA GLN A 268 17.22 -23.28 0.80
C GLN A 268 16.90 -21.85 1.21
N PHE A 269 17.05 -20.90 0.29
CA PHE A 269 16.56 -19.55 0.47
C PHE A 269 15.05 -19.54 0.62
N THR A 270 14.55 -18.56 1.36
CA THR A 270 13.12 -18.27 1.46
C THR A 270 12.79 -17.06 0.60
N ARG A 271 11.51 -16.73 0.44
CA ARG A 271 11.10 -15.63 -0.43
C ARG A 271 9.96 -14.79 0.13
N GLY A 272 9.96 -13.53 -0.28
CA GLY A 272 8.85 -12.60 -0.12
C GLY A 272 8.32 -12.18 -1.47
N TYR A 273 7.04 -11.78 -1.52
CA TYR A 273 6.36 -11.41 -2.75
C TYR A 273 5.57 -10.11 -2.61
N GLY A 274 5.68 -9.23 -3.60
CA GLY A 274 4.89 -8.01 -3.71
C GLY A 274 4.44 -7.77 -5.14
N LEU A 275 3.16 -7.43 -5.32
CA LEU A 275 2.55 -7.16 -6.62
C LEU A 275 1.57 -5.99 -6.48
N VAL A 276 1.77 -4.95 -7.28
CA VAL A 276 0.98 -3.69 -7.20
C VAL A 276 0.83 -3.04 -8.57
N PHE A 277 -0.18 -2.18 -8.73
CA PHE A 277 -0.43 -1.44 -9.96
C PHE A 277 0.59 -0.34 -10.26
N GLY A 278 0.81 -0.12 -11.56
CA GLY A 278 1.66 0.92 -12.11
C GLY A 278 3.12 0.79 -11.69
N GLN A 279 3.85 1.90 -11.77
CA GLN A 279 5.23 2.01 -11.30
C GLN A 279 5.25 2.38 -9.80
N THR A 280 5.13 1.39 -8.91
CA THR A 280 5.12 1.58 -7.45
C THR A 280 6.13 0.66 -6.73
N GLU A 281 7.38 0.73 -7.18
CA GLU A 281 8.51 -0.11 -6.75
C GLU A 281 8.69 -0.16 -5.22
N ARG A 282 8.67 1.02 -4.58
CA ARG A 282 8.84 1.12 -3.13
C ARG A 282 7.75 0.37 -2.37
N LYS A 283 6.50 0.42 -2.83
CA LYS A 283 5.40 -0.36 -2.25
C LYS A 283 5.60 -1.85 -2.47
N ALA A 284 5.93 -2.27 -3.69
CA ALA A 284 6.15 -3.68 -4.04
C ALA A 284 7.27 -4.31 -3.21
N ILE A 285 8.42 -3.64 -3.09
CA ILE A 285 9.56 -4.09 -2.28
C ILE A 285 9.15 -4.18 -0.81
N SER A 286 8.48 -3.16 -0.28
CA SER A 286 8.06 -3.15 1.13
C SER A 286 7.07 -4.27 1.42
N MET A 287 6.12 -4.50 0.51
CA MET A 287 5.16 -5.61 0.59
C MET A 287 5.87 -6.97 0.60
N ALA A 288 6.87 -7.20 -0.26
CA ALA A 288 7.63 -8.44 -0.28
C ALA A 288 8.39 -8.70 1.04
N LEU A 289 8.99 -7.66 1.61
CA LEU A 289 9.70 -7.75 2.89
C LEU A 289 8.77 -8.05 4.06
N VAL A 290 7.59 -7.42 4.09
CA VAL A 290 6.59 -7.65 5.16
C VAL A 290 5.87 -8.99 4.98
N ASP A 291 5.54 -9.40 3.76
CA ASP A 291 5.05 -10.76 3.45
C ASP A 291 6.00 -11.78 4.08
N ARG A 292 7.28 -11.69 3.76
CA ARG A 292 8.28 -12.62 4.32
C ARG A 292 8.35 -12.58 5.85
N ALA A 293 8.22 -11.41 6.47
CA ALA A 293 8.24 -11.28 7.92
C ALA A 293 7.02 -11.96 8.58
N LEU A 294 5.83 -11.83 8.00
CA LEU A 294 4.60 -12.47 8.48
C LEU A 294 4.59 -14.00 8.33
N ARG A 295 5.43 -14.54 7.43
CA ARG A 295 5.58 -15.99 7.22
C ARG A 295 6.45 -16.70 8.24
N TRP A 296 6.89 -16.03 9.31
CA TRP A 296 7.82 -16.60 10.29
C TRP A 296 7.32 -17.94 10.88
N LYS A 297 6.02 -18.07 11.18
CA LYS A 297 5.42 -19.34 11.68
C LYS A 297 5.50 -20.46 10.64
N GLU A 298 5.13 -20.16 9.39
CA GLU A 298 5.15 -21.11 8.26
C GLU A 298 6.56 -21.63 8.00
N LEU A 299 7.57 -20.79 8.24
CA LEU A 299 8.98 -21.08 8.04
C LEU A 299 9.67 -21.64 9.29
N GLY A 300 8.90 -21.91 10.36
CA GLY A 300 9.39 -22.45 11.63
C GLY A 300 10.41 -21.55 12.33
N GLU A 301 10.31 -20.24 12.16
CA GLU A 301 11.14 -19.22 12.82
C GLU A 301 10.60 -18.88 14.21
N ASP A 302 11.43 -18.27 15.05
CA ASP A 302 10.99 -17.81 16.37
C ASP A 302 10.35 -16.41 16.25
N ASN A 303 9.33 -16.17 17.08
CA ASN A 303 8.78 -14.83 17.24
C ASN A 303 9.79 -13.97 18.02
N GLN A 304 10.35 -12.95 17.39
CA GLN A 304 11.28 -12.01 18.03
C GLN A 304 10.54 -10.85 18.72
N GLY A 305 9.21 -10.84 18.70
CA GLY A 305 8.40 -9.74 19.23
C GLY A 305 8.50 -8.46 18.39
N ALA A 306 8.94 -8.58 17.13
CA ALA A 306 9.03 -7.45 16.22
C ALA A 306 7.65 -7.10 15.64
N PRO A 307 7.30 -5.80 15.52
CA PRO A 307 6.01 -5.41 14.94
C PRO A 307 5.76 -5.98 13.54
N ALA A 308 6.80 -6.15 12.71
CA ALA A 308 6.68 -6.73 11.37
C ALA A 308 6.36 -8.25 11.35
N GLN A 309 6.53 -8.95 12.47
CA GLN A 309 6.13 -10.35 12.66
C GLN A 309 4.75 -10.49 13.34
N ASP A 310 4.23 -9.39 13.90
CA ASP A 310 2.94 -9.36 14.58
C ASP A 310 1.82 -9.15 13.57
N GLU A 311 1.19 -10.26 13.20
CA GLU A 311 0.17 -10.31 12.16
C GLU A 311 -1.04 -9.42 12.46
N GLU A 312 -1.51 -9.40 13.70
CA GLU A 312 -2.62 -8.54 14.10
C GLU A 312 -2.21 -7.07 14.01
N PHE A 313 -1.05 -6.72 14.54
CA PHE A 313 -0.55 -5.36 14.50
C PHE A 313 -0.38 -4.86 13.05
N VAL A 314 0.18 -5.67 12.16
CA VAL A 314 0.37 -5.26 10.76
C VAL A 314 -0.96 -5.13 10.04
N LEU A 315 -1.81 -6.15 10.06
CA LEU A 315 -2.99 -6.21 9.19
C LEU A 315 -4.11 -5.28 9.67
N MET A 316 -4.24 -5.07 10.99
CA MET A 316 -5.28 -4.20 11.56
C MET A 316 -4.94 -2.71 11.52
N HIS A 317 -3.71 -2.35 11.14
CA HIS A 317 -3.25 -0.96 11.11
C HIS A 317 -2.70 -0.53 9.74
N CYS A 318 -2.72 -1.41 8.74
CA CYS A 318 -2.18 -1.06 7.43
C CYS A 318 -3.16 -0.29 6.52
N ASP A 319 -4.49 -0.45 6.63
CA ASP A 319 -5.43 0.26 5.73
C ASP A 319 -5.61 1.73 6.20
N ASN A 320 -5.11 2.69 5.42
CA ASN A 320 -5.22 4.11 5.79
C ASN A 320 -6.64 4.65 5.75
N ILE A 321 -7.59 3.99 5.10
CA ILE A 321 -8.99 4.43 5.13
C ILE A 321 -9.57 4.18 6.52
N GLN A 322 -9.28 3.02 7.10
CA GLN A 322 -9.68 2.71 8.47
C GLN A 322 -8.94 3.62 9.46
N ALA A 323 -7.63 3.75 9.32
CA ALA A 323 -6.80 4.55 10.22
C ALA A 323 -7.18 6.04 10.19
N THR A 324 -7.34 6.62 9.00
CA THR A 324 -7.73 8.02 8.83
C THR A 324 -9.16 8.26 9.30
N GLY A 325 -10.11 7.41 8.92
CA GLY A 325 -11.48 7.52 9.41
C GLY A 325 -11.55 7.52 10.94
N PHE A 326 -10.81 6.62 11.59
CA PHE A 326 -10.73 6.55 13.04
C PHE A 326 -9.85 7.63 13.67
N LEU A 327 -8.90 8.24 12.97
CA LEU A 327 -8.19 9.40 13.53
C LEU A 327 -9.06 10.66 13.44
N GLU A 328 -9.69 10.87 12.29
CA GLU A 328 -10.42 12.08 11.99
C GLU A 328 -11.76 12.19 12.71
N HIS A 329 -12.35 11.06 13.14
CA HIS A 329 -13.61 11.10 13.88
C HIS A 329 -13.51 11.94 15.14
N ILE A 330 -12.33 12.13 15.74
CA ILE A 330 -12.15 12.98 16.94
C ILE A 330 -12.57 14.45 16.71
N LYS A 331 -12.67 14.90 15.45
CA LYS A 331 -13.22 16.21 15.06
C LYS A 331 -14.73 16.30 15.30
N LEU A 332 -15.42 15.17 15.38
CA LEU A 332 -16.85 15.09 15.63
C LEU A 332 -17.18 15.47 17.08
N PRO A 333 -18.44 15.84 17.37
CA PRO A 333 -18.80 16.27 18.71
C PRO A 333 -18.77 15.12 19.73
N HIS A 334 -17.84 15.18 20.69
CA HIS A 334 -17.70 14.25 21.83
C HIS A 334 -18.07 14.90 23.17
N TYR A 335 -18.87 15.97 23.14
CA TYR A 335 -19.14 16.79 24.33
C TYR A 335 -19.89 16.03 25.43
N VAL A 336 -20.65 14.98 25.11
CA VAL A 336 -21.37 14.17 26.11
C VAL A 336 -20.38 13.34 26.93
N ASP A 337 -19.56 12.52 26.27
CA ASP A 337 -18.55 11.69 26.93
C ASP A 337 -17.55 12.55 27.72
N PHE A 338 -17.15 13.69 27.13
CA PHE A 338 -16.27 14.64 27.80
C PHE A 338 -16.91 15.26 29.06
N GLN A 339 -18.23 15.46 29.11
CA GLN A 339 -18.89 15.92 30.35
C GLN A 339 -18.80 14.85 31.45
N SER A 340 -18.97 13.57 31.13
CA SER A 340 -18.85 12.48 32.11
C SER A 340 -17.44 12.42 32.70
N GLU A 341 -16.40 12.52 31.86
CA GLU A 341 -15.01 12.61 32.33
C GLU A 341 -14.76 13.87 33.17
N LEU A 342 -15.31 15.02 32.77
CA LEU A 342 -15.19 16.27 33.51
C LEU A 342 -15.84 16.18 34.90
N GLU A 343 -16.99 15.51 35.02
CA GLU A 343 -17.65 15.25 36.30
C GLU A 343 -16.81 14.35 37.20
N LEU A 344 -16.22 13.28 36.65
CA LEU A 344 -15.31 12.39 37.38
C LEU A 344 -14.10 13.16 37.92
N VAL A 345 -13.42 13.94 37.06
CA VAL A 345 -12.27 14.76 37.47
C VAL A 345 -12.67 15.77 38.56
N ARG A 346 -13.83 16.41 38.44
CA ARG A 346 -14.35 17.34 39.47
C ARG A 346 -14.65 16.63 40.79
N LYS A 347 -15.15 15.40 40.75
CA LYS A 347 -15.39 14.59 41.94
C LYS A 347 -14.07 14.25 42.65
N LEU A 348 -13.09 13.70 41.92
CA LEU A 348 -11.77 13.37 42.46
C LEU A 348 -11.06 14.59 43.05
N ARG A 349 -11.20 15.76 42.42
CA ARG A 349 -10.64 17.02 42.96
C ARG A 349 -11.29 17.46 44.28
N ARG A 350 -12.60 17.30 44.42
CA ARG A 350 -13.30 17.59 45.69
C ARG A 350 -12.83 16.64 46.79
N GLU A 351 -12.78 15.34 46.51
CA GLU A 351 -12.31 14.32 47.46
C GLU A 351 -10.86 14.58 47.91
N ALA A 352 -9.97 15.00 47.00
CA ALA A 352 -8.59 15.34 47.36
C ALA A 352 -8.50 16.62 48.21
N GLN A 353 -9.35 17.62 47.97
CA GLN A 353 -9.40 18.85 48.77
C GLN A 353 -9.98 18.62 50.16
N ASP A 354 -11.02 17.77 50.25
CA ASP A 354 -11.65 17.40 51.51
C ASP A 354 -10.76 16.44 52.34
N GLY A 355 -10.00 15.58 51.66
CA GLY A 355 -9.00 14.67 52.27
C GLY A 355 -7.72 15.34 52.75
N ALA A 356 -7.37 16.53 52.22
CA ALA A 356 -6.23 17.33 52.67
C ALA A 356 -6.43 18.01 54.04
N GLY A 357 -7.61 17.86 54.65
CA GLY A 357 -7.92 18.36 56.00
C GLY A 357 -7.69 17.37 57.16
N ALA A 358 -7.25 16.14 56.89
CA ALA A 358 -7.09 15.09 57.92
C ALA A 358 -5.62 14.68 58.14
N ALA A 359 -4.97 15.45 59.02
CA ALA A 359 -3.81 15.12 59.87
C ALA A 359 -2.42 14.83 59.24
N PRO A 360 -1.34 15.33 59.89
CA PRO A 360 0.04 15.05 59.49
C PRO A 360 0.41 13.61 59.85
N VAL A 361 1.10 12.92 58.94
CA VAL A 361 1.73 11.63 59.24
C VAL A 361 2.83 11.89 60.26
N GLN A 362 2.57 11.51 61.52
CA GLN A 362 3.60 11.35 62.53
C GLN A 362 4.60 10.29 62.05
N GLU A 363 5.86 10.69 61.89
CA GLU A 363 6.97 9.75 61.94
C GLU A 363 6.91 9.01 63.28
N ALA A 364 6.70 7.70 63.22
CA ALA A 364 6.98 6.80 64.34
C ALA A 364 7.99 5.77 63.86
N ALA A 365 9.14 5.79 64.53
CA ALA A 365 10.28 4.91 64.35
C ALA A 365 9.95 3.45 64.74
N GLU A 366 10.47 2.50 63.97
CA GLU A 366 11.49 1.50 64.36
C GLU A 366 12.01 0.75 63.13
#